data_AF-A0A8U0QTW0-F1
#
_entry.id   AF-A0A8U0QTW0-F1
#
_cell.length_a   1.000
_cell.length_b   1.000
_cell.length_c   1.000
_cell.angle_alpha   90.00
_cell.angle_beta   90.00
_cell.angle_gamma   90.00
#
_symmetry.space_group_name_H-M   'P 1'
#
loop_
_entity.id
_entity.type
_entity.pdbx_description
1 polymer ?
#
loop_
_entity_poly.entity_id
_entity_poly.type
_entity_poly.pdbx_seq_one_letter_code
_entity_poly.pdbx_strand_id
1 'polypeptide(L)'
;MDLLECPICLFLMCEPATMSCGHTFCRSCLGNYLSSRCPACKEIFKQREAKNIKNNILLFSVIEKCCPEETRIKCHILEKLKTSEFTEALRIADEGIRLAPGDVSLKVWRAEANMGLRLFSDALRDLEDLCCVHPNWTEGFFRKGNVLLEMGRQSEALIQFHHCLKLQADFTPAMSQIKKILETEGMSVPEEVPQILQVVSEYLRGHCPPITILFPEEPTHSHTHSHTHCLNKSFRYPQVEGADGDRRADLETGPKVKHGTSTECCLSLCQAVSFLPTAENDEEMMMRRREERHSRGGCSLDRRESLSVLTVSDFECPLCIRLFYEPVTTPCGHTFCRTCLERSLDHNLRCPLCKQPLEEYFKNRKYNPTVLLQEIMSHLFPLQLDERKQVHETEMAELSNLTKDIPIFVCTVAYPGVPCPLHIFEPRYRLMMRRCMETGTRKFGMCSYEHGKGFADYGCMLEIHSLEVLPDGRSYVDCVGGSRFRVLKRGQRDGYHTADIEYMEDHKAEGSELELLQSLHDSVYEQAQDWYTRLNTRLREQISRQYGTMPDKDNNIQASNNGPAWCWWLLSVLQLDPAYQTTVLSLPSLNDRLGHLRMVLEYFSQS
;
A
#
# COMPACT_ATOMS: atom_id res chain seq x y z
N MET A 1 4.70 19.34 5.13
CA MET A 1 5.60 18.24 5.55
C MET A 1 6.56 18.03 4.42
N ASP A 2 7.83 17.89 4.75
CA ASP A 2 8.86 17.64 3.75
C ASP A 2 8.70 16.20 3.25
N LEU A 3 8.60 15.99 1.93
CA LEU A 3 8.14 14.73 1.35
C LEU A 3 9.00 13.51 1.76
N LEU A 4 10.25 13.73 2.13
CA LEU A 4 11.21 12.67 2.47
C LEU A 4 11.29 12.38 3.98
N GLU A 5 10.47 13.05 4.80
CA GLU A 5 10.43 12.81 6.24
C GLU A 5 9.61 11.56 6.59
N CYS A 6 10.07 10.84 7.61
CA CYS A 6 9.30 9.74 8.17
C CYS A 6 8.14 10.28 9.01
N PRO A 7 6.88 9.86 8.77
CA PRO A 7 5.74 10.33 9.56
C PRO A 7 5.78 9.97 11.06
N ILE A 8 6.65 9.03 11.46
CA ILE A 8 6.78 8.56 12.84
C ILE A 8 7.86 9.35 13.59
N CYS A 9 9.07 9.44 13.02
CA CYS A 9 10.18 10.12 13.69
C CYS A 9 10.34 11.58 13.30
N LEU A 10 9.64 12.06 12.26
CA LEU A 10 9.67 13.45 11.78
C LEU A 10 11.05 13.92 11.27
N PHE A 11 11.95 12.98 10.99
CA PHE A 11 13.26 13.24 10.41
C PHE A 11 13.37 12.63 9.01
N LEU A 12 14.40 13.02 8.26
CA LEU A 12 14.71 12.43 6.96
C LEU A 12 14.74 10.89 7.06
N MET A 13 13.96 10.24 6.20
CA MET A 13 13.74 8.81 6.27
C MET A 13 15.05 8.05 6.08
N CYS A 14 15.29 7.05 6.93
CA CYS A 14 16.51 6.24 6.91
C CYS A 14 16.14 4.78 6.83
N GLU A 15 16.82 4.04 5.95
CA GLU A 15 16.45 2.66 5.60
C GLU A 15 14.93 2.58 5.34
N PRO A 16 14.39 3.33 4.35
CA PRO A 16 12.95 3.43 4.11
C PRO A 16 12.39 2.04 3.84
N ALA A 17 11.28 1.66 4.45
CA ALA A 17 10.67 0.34 4.32
C ALA A 17 9.17 0.52 4.04
N THR A 18 8.69 -0.14 2.98
CA THR A 18 7.30 0.00 2.50
C THR A 18 6.48 -1.19 2.98
N MET A 19 5.37 -0.90 3.65
CA MET A 19 4.44 -1.89 4.17
C MET A 19 3.55 -2.45 3.06
N SER A 20 2.89 -3.58 3.33
CA SER A 20 1.94 -4.20 2.38
C SER A 20 0.76 -3.29 2.02
N CYS A 21 0.43 -2.30 2.87
CA CYS A 21 -0.59 -1.28 2.60
C CYS A 21 -0.09 -0.11 1.74
N GLY A 22 1.18 -0.08 1.33
CA GLY A 22 1.76 0.97 0.50
C GLY A 22 2.44 2.13 1.25
N HIS A 23 2.25 2.25 2.56
CA HIS A 23 2.89 3.32 3.35
C HIS A 23 4.36 3.00 3.66
N THR A 24 5.22 4.03 3.65
CA THR A 24 6.66 3.91 3.88
C THR A 24 7.09 4.62 5.17
N PHE A 25 7.96 3.97 5.94
CA PHE A 25 8.53 4.50 7.18
C PHE A 25 10.00 4.10 7.31
N CYS A 26 10.74 4.67 8.26
CA CYS A 26 12.08 4.17 8.61
C CYS A 26 12.01 2.72 9.12
N ARG A 27 12.98 1.87 8.75
CA ARG A 27 13.07 0.49 9.25
C ARG A 27 13.10 0.40 10.77
N SER A 28 13.83 1.29 11.45
CA SER A 28 13.88 1.35 12.92
C SER A 28 12.53 1.73 13.53
N CYS A 29 11.80 2.63 12.88
CA CYS A 29 10.45 3.02 13.28
C CYS A 29 9.45 1.87 13.08
N LEU A 30 9.70 0.98 12.13
CA LEU A 30 8.94 -0.26 12.02
C LEU A 30 9.36 -1.26 13.10
N GLY A 31 10.65 -1.55 13.26
CA GLY A 31 11.14 -2.63 14.12
C GLY A 31 10.82 -2.47 15.62
N ASN A 32 10.78 -1.24 16.13
CA ASN A 32 10.57 -0.98 17.56
C ASN A 32 9.10 -0.69 17.93
N TYR A 33 8.28 -0.23 16.98
CA TYR A 33 6.93 0.32 17.24
C TYR A 33 5.81 -0.42 16.51
N LEU A 34 6.11 -1.61 15.99
CA LEU A 34 5.16 -2.35 15.18
C LEU A 34 4.03 -2.97 16.04
N SER A 35 2.97 -2.19 16.24
CA SER A 35 1.66 -2.76 16.53
C SER A 35 1.25 -3.69 15.38
N SER A 36 0.23 -4.53 15.55
CA SER A 36 -0.31 -5.32 14.44
C SER A 36 -1.03 -4.46 13.38
N ARG A 37 -0.80 -3.13 13.35
CA ARG A 37 -1.53 -2.13 12.58
C ARG A 37 -0.60 -1.09 11.96
N CYS A 38 -0.92 -0.63 10.76
CA CYS A 38 -0.15 0.44 10.11
C CYS A 38 -0.34 1.77 10.87
N PRO A 39 0.72 2.53 11.19
CA PRO A 39 0.58 3.82 11.88
C PRO A 39 -0.30 4.84 11.14
N ALA A 40 -0.27 4.83 9.79
CA ALA A 40 -1.01 5.74 8.94
C ALA A 40 -2.46 5.28 8.67
N CYS A 41 -2.67 4.10 8.05
CA CYS A 41 -4.01 3.65 7.65
C CYS A 41 -4.69 2.67 8.62
N LYS A 42 -4.02 2.28 9.71
CA LYS A 42 -4.50 1.31 10.72
C LYS A 42 -4.84 -0.10 10.20
N GLU A 43 -4.50 -0.42 8.94
CA GLU A 43 -4.65 -1.77 8.36
C GLU A 43 -3.88 -2.80 9.19
N ILE A 44 -4.53 -3.94 9.48
CA ILE A 44 -3.96 -5.02 10.27
C ILE A 44 -3.07 -5.91 9.39
N PHE A 45 -1.91 -6.30 9.90
CA PHE A 45 -1.00 -7.22 9.21
C PHE A 45 -0.36 -8.21 10.19
N LYS A 46 0.25 -9.28 9.67
CA LYS A 46 0.95 -10.26 10.51
C LYS A 46 2.35 -9.74 10.86
N GLN A 47 2.71 -9.72 12.14
CA GLN A 47 4.03 -9.23 12.59
C GLN A 47 5.22 -9.92 11.90
N ARG A 48 5.09 -11.19 11.52
CA ARG A 48 6.11 -11.92 10.76
C ARG A 48 6.38 -11.28 9.39
N GLU A 49 5.34 -10.79 8.72
CA GLU A 49 5.46 -10.14 7.40
C GLU A 49 6.29 -8.86 7.53
N ALA A 50 6.06 -8.08 8.57
CA ALA A 50 6.75 -6.83 8.80
C ALA A 50 8.25 -6.98 9.11
N LYS A 51 8.66 -8.02 9.84
CA LYS A 51 10.08 -8.31 10.10
C LYS A 51 10.85 -8.66 8.82
N ASN A 52 10.15 -9.20 7.82
CA ASN A 52 10.74 -9.64 6.56
C ASN A 52 10.84 -8.52 5.52
N ILE A 53 10.20 -7.37 5.73
CA ILE A 53 10.28 -6.22 4.81
C ILE A 53 11.72 -5.73 4.72
N LYS A 54 12.21 -5.60 3.49
CA LYS A 54 13.51 -5.00 3.16
C LYS A 54 13.36 -3.52 2.84
N ASN A 55 14.49 -2.83 2.76
CA ASN A 55 14.51 -1.40 2.46
C ASN A 55 14.00 -1.18 1.03
N ASN A 56 13.13 -0.20 0.85
CA ASN A 56 12.72 0.32 -0.46
C ASN A 56 13.96 0.95 -1.12
N ILE A 57 14.48 0.25 -2.13
CA ILE A 57 15.75 0.58 -2.76
C ILE A 57 15.62 1.89 -3.54
N LEU A 58 14.51 2.08 -4.23
CA LEU A 58 14.25 3.29 -5.00
C LEU A 58 14.17 4.52 -4.09
N LEU A 59 13.38 4.46 -3.02
CA LEU A 59 13.27 5.58 -2.09
C LEU A 59 14.60 5.87 -1.38
N PHE A 60 15.38 4.84 -1.06
CA PHE A 60 16.71 5.03 -0.48
C PHE A 60 17.62 5.81 -1.46
N SER A 61 17.66 5.42 -2.73
CA SER A 61 18.42 6.13 -3.77
C SER A 61 17.92 7.56 -4.01
N VAL A 62 16.61 7.79 -3.96
CA VAL A 62 16.02 9.13 -4.07
C VAL A 62 16.47 10.01 -2.91
N ILE A 63 16.40 9.51 -1.67
CA ILE A 63 16.83 10.24 -0.47
C ILE A 63 18.33 10.55 -0.52
N GLU A 64 19.15 9.56 -0.88
CA GLU A 64 20.60 9.72 -1.02
C GLU A 64 20.96 10.78 -2.07
N LYS A 65 20.26 10.79 -3.21
CA LYS A 65 20.48 11.78 -4.27
C LYS A 65 20.08 13.19 -3.85
N CYS A 66 18.98 13.34 -3.09
CA CYS A 66 18.52 14.64 -2.60
C CYS A 66 19.37 15.19 -1.46
N CYS A 67 19.80 14.31 -0.54
CA CYS A 67 20.47 14.68 0.71
C CYS A 67 21.74 13.82 0.92
N PRO A 68 22.77 13.95 0.07
CA PRO A 68 23.91 13.03 0.07
C PRO A 68 24.74 13.12 1.35
N GLU A 69 25.05 14.33 1.83
CA GLU A 69 25.88 14.51 3.03
C GLU A 69 25.16 14.07 4.31
N GLU A 70 23.90 14.46 4.48
CA GLU A 70 23.06 14.03 5.60
C GLU A 70 22.93 12.50 5.64
N THR A 71 22.66 11.88 4.48
CA THR A 71 22.55 10.42 4.36
C THR A 71 23.87 9.72 4.67
N ARG A 72 24.99 10.23 4.14
CA ARG A 72 26.34 9.66 4.34
C ARG A 72 26.75 9.67 5.81
N ILE A 73 26.60 10.82 6.47
CA ILE A 73 26.93 10.98 7.89
C ILE A 73 26.05 10.05 8.74
N LYS A 74 24.74 10.04 8.48
CA LYS A 74 23.79 9.20 9.22
C LYS A 74 24.07 7.71 9.06
N CYS A 75 24.34 7.24 7.85
CA CYS A 75 24.71 5.85 7.59
C CYS A 75 26.00 5.46 8.34
N HIS A 76 27.00 6.34 8.36
CA HIS A 76 28.26 6.09 9.05
C HIS A 76 28.07 6.02 10.58
N ILE A 77 27.27 6.92 11.17
CA ILE A 77 26.95 6.88 12.60
C ILE A 77 26.20 5.58 12.93
N LEU A 78 25.19 5.22 12.15
CA LEU A 78 24.40 4.00 12.35
C LEU A 78 25.23 2.72 12.28
N GLU A 79 26.21 2.67 11.38
CA GLU A 79 27.17 1.57 11.29
C GLU A 79 27.97 1.44 12.59
N LYS A 80 28.54 2.54 13.09
CA LYS A 80 29.32 2.56 14.34
C LYS A 80 28.50 2.24 15.57
N LEU A 81 27.25 2.69 15.63
CA LEU A 81 26.32 2.29 16.68
C LEU A 81 26.03 0.78 16.64
N LYS A 82 25.84 0.20 15.44
CA LYS A 82 25.63 -1.25 15.27
C LYS A 82 26.85 -2.08 15.69
N THR A 83 28.08 -1.58 15.47
CA THR A 83 29.32 -2.25 15.93
C THR A 83 29.67 -1.96 17.39
N SER A 84 28.84 -1.21 18.12
CA SER A 84 29.08 -0.76 19.50
C SER A 84 30.34 0.11 19.67
N GLU A 85 30.82 0.73 18.58
CA GLU A 85 31.92 1.71 18.60
C GLU A 85 31.38 3.10 18.98
N PHE A 86 30.84 3.24 20.19
CA PHE A 86 30.11 4.44 20.61
C PHE A 86 30.97 5.72 20.63
N THR A 87 32.27 5.61 20.93
CA THR A 87 33.21 6.75 20.90
C THR A 87 33.36 7.34 19.50
N GLU A 88 33.46 6.47 18.50
CA GLU A 88 33.58 6.91 17.11
C GLU A 88 32.24 7.43 16.59
N ALA A 89 31.13 6.78 16.93
CA ALA A 89 29.78 7.27 16.62
C ALA A 89 29.56 8.69 17.17
N LEU A 90 29.98 8.96 18.41
CA LEU A 90 29.93 10.29 19.03
C LEU A 90 30.78 11.30 18.25
N ARG A 91 32.03 10.94 17.92
CA ARG A 91 32.95 11.79 17.15
C ARG A 91 32.36 12.23 15.82
N ILE A 92 31.79 11.27 15.07
CA ILE A 92 31.15 11.52 13.77
C ILE A 92 29.90 12.40 13.93
N ALA A 93 29.08 12.13 14.95
CA ALA A 93 27.87 12.93 15.21
C ALA A 93 28.22 14.39 15.55
N ASP A 94 29.23 14.62 16.39
CA ASP A 94 29.70 15.97 16.71
C ASP A 94 30.28 16.69 15.49
N GLU A 95 31.01 15.98 14.63
CA GLU A 95 31.51 16.52 13.37
C GLU A 95 30.35 16.89 12.43
N GLY A 96 29.36 16.00 12.29
CA GLY A 96 28.17 16.26 11.49
C GLY A 96 27.38 17.47 11.99
N ILE A 97 27.20 17.61 13.31
CA ILE A 97 26.50 18.78 13.89
C ILE A 97 27.26 20.07 13.63
N ARG A 98 28.61 20.04 13.60
CA ARG A 98 29.42 21.22 13.23
C ARG A 98 29.26 21.60 11.76
N LEU A 99 29.18 20.60 10.88
CA LEU A 99 29.04 20.80 9.44
C LEU A 99 27.62 21.23 9.04
N ALA A 100 26.61 20.67 9.70
CA ALA A 100 25.19 20.96 9.46
C ALA A 100 24.45 21.23 10.79
N PRO A 101 24.60 22.42 11.39
CA PRO A 101 23.95 22.75 12.67
C PRO A 101 22.41 22.74 12.62
N GLY A 102 21.84 22.87 11.42
CA GLY A 102 20.40 22.80 11.18
C GLY A 102 19.82 21.39 11.13
N ASP A 103 20.67 20.35 11.01
CA ASP A 103 20.22 18.96 11.07
C ASP A 103 20.09 18.50 12.53
N VAL A 104 18.90 18.71 13.05
CA VAL A 104 18.52 18.32 14.41
C VAL A 104 18.53 16.78 14.57
N SER A 105 18.40 16.01 13.49
CA SER A 105 18.36 14.54 13.56
C SER A 105 19.67 13.92 14.05
N LEU A 106 20.81 14.61 13.85
CA LEU A 106 22.13 14.17 14.34
C LEU A 106 22.22 14.13 15.86
N LYS A 107 21.47 14.99 16.56
CA LYS A 107 21.39 14.97 18.03
C LYS A 107 20.75 13.69 18.56
N VAL A 108 19.86 13.06 17.79
CA VAL A 108 19.25 11.76 18.16
C VAL A 108 20.34 10.69 18.25
N TRP A 109 21.21 10.64 17.24
CA TRP A 109 22.28 9.65 17.19
C TRP A 109 23.40 9.96 18.18
N ARG A 110 23.67 11.25 18.45
CA ARG A 110 24.60 11.66 19.51
C ARG A 110 24.10 11.24 20.89
N ALA A 111 22.81 11.42 21.17
CA ALA A 111 22.19 10.96 22.41
C ALA A 111 22.30 9.44 22.57
N GLU A 112 22.10 8.66 21.49
CA GLU A 112 22.27 7.21 21.51
C GLU A 112 23.73 6.79 21.77
N ALA A 113 24.71 7.47 21.16
CA ALA A 113 26.13 7.21 21.41
C ALA A 113 26.51 7.53 22.87
N ASN A 114 26.04 8.67 23.40
CA ASN A 114 26.25 9.06 24.79
C ASN A 114 25.59 8.08 25.77
N MET A 115 24.41 7.55 25.43
CA MET A 115 23.75 6.49 26.20
C MET A 115 24.61 5.23 26.28
N GLY A 116 25.17 4.77 25.14
CA GLY A 116 26.10 3.63 25.11
C GLY A 116 27.39 3.85 25.90
N LEU A 117 27.88 5.10 25.96
CA LEU A 117 29.04 5.51 26.76
C LEU A 117 28.72 5.78 28.24
N ARG A 118 27.45 5.64 28.66
CA ARG A 118 26.96 6.00 30.01
C ARG A 118 27.13 7.49 30.37
N LEU A 119 27.25 8.35 29.36
CA LEU A 119 27.25 9.82 29.50
C LEU A 119 25.81 10.33 29.53
N PHE A 120 25.04 9.89 30.53
CA PHE A 120 23.59 10.09 30.58
C PHE A 120 23.17 11.57 30.62
N SER A 121 23.96 12.42 31.29
CA SER A 121 23.68 13.87 31.39
C SER A 121 23.72 14.56 30.03
N ASP A 122 24.65 14.17 29.15
CA ASP A 122 24.78 14.75 27.81
C ASP A 122 23.72 14.18 26.87
N ALA A 123 23.42 12.88 26.96
CA ALA A 123 22.30 12.27 26.24
C ALA A 123 20.96 12.92 26.59
N LEU A 124 20.73 13.21 27.88
CA LEU A 124 19.50 13.84 28.35
C LEU A 124 19.36 15.27 27.81
N ARG A 125 20.45 16.04 27.76
CA ARG A 125 20.45 17.41 27.23
C ARG A 125 20.04 17.44 25.75
N ASP A 126 20.60 16.53 24.96
CA ASP A 126 20.25 16.40 23.53
C ASP A 126 18.77 16.04 23.35
N LEU A 127 18.27 15.08 24.13
CA LEU A 127 16.86 14.65 24.07
C LEU A 127 15.89 15.72 24.55
N GLU A 128 16.28 16.54 25.54
CA GLU A 128 15.49 17.67 26.01
C GLU A 128 15.33 18.74 24.93
N ASP A 129 16.42 19.10 24.28
CA ASP A 129 16.40 20.04 23.16
C ASP A 129 15.53 19.50 22.01
N LEU A 130 15.71 18.22 21.65
CA LEU A 130 14.92 17.56 20.62
C LEU A 130 13.41 17.52 20.93
N CYS A 131 13.02 17.20 22.17
CA CYS A 131 11.62 17.17 22.57
C CYS A 131 11.00 18.58 22.65
N CYS A 132 11.82 19.62 22.89
CA CYS A 132 11.37 21.01 22.80
C CYS A 132 11.10 21.42 21.35
N VAL A 133 11.95 20.99 20.41
CA VAL A 133 11.76 21.25 18.97
C VAL A 133 10.60 20.45 18.39
N HIS A 134 10.44 19.19 18.83
CA HIS A 134 9.38 18.29 18.37
C HIS A 134 8.49 17.79 19.53
N PRO A 135 7.50 18.58 19.99
CA PRO A 135 6.64 18.21 21.12
C PRO A 135 5.74 16.99 20.89
N ASN A 136 5.55 16.58 19.62
CA ASN A 136 4.73 15.43 19.25
C ASN A 136 5.57 14.18 18.89
N TRP A 137 6.87 14.20 19.14
CA TRP A 137 7.77 13.08 18.84
C TRP A 137 7.75 12.04 19.98
N THR A 138 6.78 11.12 19.94
CA THR A 138 6.58 10.06 20.94
C THR A 138 7.86 9.29 21.30
N GLU A 139 8.66 8.95 20.28
CA GLU A 139 9.91 8.22 20.45
C GLU A 139 10.98 9.05 21.17
N GLY A 140 10.98 10.37 21.01
CA GLY A 140 11.91 11.25 21.73
C GLY A 140 11.69 11.17 23.24
N PHE A 141 10.43 11.24 23.67
CA PHE A 141 10.07 11.06 25.07
C PHE A 141 10.37 9.66 25.59
N PHE A 142 10.21 8.63 24.76
CA PHE A 142 10.57 7.26 25.13
C PHE A 142 12.08 7.12 25.37
N ARG A 143 12.90 7.64 24.46
CA ARG A 143 14.37 7.71 24.62
C ARG A 143 14.75 8.47 25.89
N LYS A 144 14.11 9.62 26.13
CA LYS A 144 14.32 10.42 27.34
C LYS A 144 14.00 9.62 28.60
N GLY A 145 12.88 8.91 28.61
CA GLY A 145 12.49 8.01 29.70
C GLY A 145 13.51 6.90 29.96
N ASN A 146 14.04 6.27 28.91
CA ASN A 146 15.07 5.22 29.05
C ASN A 146 16.39 5.78 29.64
N VAL A 147 16.84 6.96 29.19
CA VAL A 147 18.02 7.62 29.78
C VAL A 147 17.79 7.91 31.26
N LEU A 148 16.63 8.45 31.63
CA LEU A 148 16.28 8.72 33.03
C LEU A 148 16.21 7.45 33.88
N LEU A 149 15.72 6.35 33.31
CA LEU A 149 15.66 5.05 33.98
C LEU A 149 17.05 4.49 34.27
N GLU A 150 17.98 4.56 33.30
CA GLU A 150 19.38 4.16 33.51
C GLU A 150 20.12 5.06 34.51
N MET A 151 19.68 6.33 34.67
CA MET A 151 20.16 7.22 35.74
C MET A 151 19.57 6.89 37.13
N GLY A 152 18.64 5.93 37.23
CA GLY A 152 17.92 5.61 38.47
C GLY A 152 16.78 6.58 38.82
N ARG A 153 16.42 7.50 37.92
CA ARG A 153 15.36 8.49 38.12
C ARG A 153 13.99 7.94 37.67
N GLN A 154 13.54 6.89 38.35
CA GLN A 154 12.35 6.11 38.00
C GLN A 154 11.07 6.94 37.89
N SER A 155 10.80 7.83 38.86
CA SER A 155 9.60 8.68 38.84
C SER A 155 9.55 9.59 37.60
N GLU A 156 10.69 10.12 37.18
CA GLU A 156 10.76 11.00 36.01
C GLU A 156 10.67 10.22 34.70
N ALA A 157 11.23 9.01 34.66
CA ALA A 157 11.07 8.09 33.53
C ALA A 157 9.60 7.73 33.30
N LEU A 158 8.86 7.42 34.38
CA LEU A 158 7.42 7.15 34.32
C LEU A 158 6.61 8.33 33.77
N ILE A 159 6.97 9.57 34.11
CA ILE A 159 6.34 10.78 33.54
C ILE A 159 6.52 10.81 32.02
N GLN A 160 7.73 10.50 31.53
CA GLN A 160 7.98 10.49 30.08
C GLN A 160 7.21 9.36 29.39
N PHE A 161 7.21 8.15 29.93
CA PHE A 161 6.46 7.02 29.37
C PHE A 161 4.95 7.26 29.39
N HIS A 162 4.43 7.89 30.43
CA HIS A 162 3.04 8.32 30.52
C HIS A 162 2.71 9.35 29.42
N HIS A 163 3.63 10.28 29.14
CA HIS A 163 3.47 11.21 28.02
C HIS A 163 3.46 10.51 26.66
N CYS A 164 4.31 9.49 26.45
CA CYS A 164 4.28 8.67 25.24
C CYS A 164 2.89 8.07 24.99
N LEU A 165 2.25 7.50 26.02
CA LEU A 165 0.92 6.88 25.91
C LEU A 165 -0.21 7.91 25.71
N LYS A 166 -0.02 9.16 26.16
CA LYS A 166 -0.95 10.27 25.85
C LYS A 166 -0.85 10.71 24.38
N LEU A 167 0.36 10.76 23.83
CA LEU A 167 0.57 11.10 22.42
C LEU A 167 0.12 9.96 21.50
N GLN A 168 0.44 8.72 21.87
CA GLN A 168 0.16 7.54 21.09
C GLN A 168 -0.24 6.38 22.02
N ALA A 169 -1.54 6.11 22.11
CA ALA A 169 -2.08 5.07 22.98
C ALA A 169 -1.58 3.66 22.61
N ASP A 170 -1.33 3.37 21.33
CA ASP A 170 -0.85 2.06 20.86
C ASP A 170 0.68 1.90 20.95
N PHE A 171 1.39 2.79 21.66
CA PHE A 171 2.84 2.75 21.81
C PHE A 171 3.29 1.69 22.82
N THR A 172 3.40 0.45 22.35
CA THR A 172 3.73 -0.73 23.16
C THR A 172 5.06 -0.67 23.94
N PRO A 173 6.14 -0.02 23.46
CA PRO A 173 7.40 0.02 24.23
C PRO A 173 7.27 0.78 25.56
N ALA A 174 6.58 1.92 25.58
CA ALA A 174 6.36 2.66 26.84
C ALA A 174 5.47 1.87 27.79
N MET A 175 4.43 1.20 27.28
CA MET A 175 3.56 0.34 28.08
C MET A 175 4.35 -0.78 28.77
N SER A 176 5.26 -1.44 28.04
CA SER A 176 6.12 -2.48 28.61
C SER A 176 7.07 -1.95 29.69
N GLN A 177 7.63 -0.75 29.51
CA GLN A 177 8.51 -0.14 30.51
C GLN A 177 7.74 0.27 31.77
N ILE A 178 6.57 0.89 31.62
CA ILE A 178 5.67 1.23 32.75
C ILE A 178 5.33 -0.04 33.53
N LYS A 179 4.90 -1.10 32.84
CA LYS A 179 4.56 -2.38 33.47
C LYS A 179 5.73 -2.94 34.27
N LYS A 180 6.92 -3.01 33.66
CA LYS A 180 8.14 -3.50 34.33
C LYS A 180 8.46 -2.71 35.60
N ILE A 181 8.37 -1.38 35.52
CA ILE A 181 8.68 -0.49 36.66
C ILE A 181 7.68 -0.74 37.80
N LEU A 182 6.38 -0.68 37.52
CA LEU A 182 5.34 -0.76 38.55
C LEU A 182 5.18 -2.18 39.13
N GLU A 183 5.40 -3.22 38.34
CA GLU A 183 5.39 -4.62 38.82
C GLU A 183 6.56 -4.90 39.77
N THR A 184 7.72 -4.25 39.55
CA THR A 184 8.87 -4.35 40.47
C THR A 184 8.53 -3.75 41.84
N GLU A 185 7.68 -2.73 41.86
CA GLU A 185 7.13 -2.12 43.08
C GLU A 185 5.91 -2.89 43.65
N GLY A 186 5.57 -4.04 43.08
CA GLY A 186 4.49 -4.91 43.56
C GLY A 186 3.07 -4.48 43.15
N MET A 187 2.92 -3.57 42.18
CA MET A 187 1.61 -3.13 41.70
C MET A 187 1.14 -3.91 40.46
N SER A 188 -0.15 -4.21 40.40
CA SER A 188 -0.77 -4.78 39.21
C SER A 188 -1.07 -3.68 38.20
N VAL A 189 -0.60 -3.86 36.96
CA VAL A 189 -0.83 -2.90 35.87
C VAL A 189 -1.89 -3.46 34.91
N PRO A 190 -3.00 -2.73 34.67
CA PRO A 190 -4.06 -3.16 33.75
C PRO A 190 -3.58 -3.15 32.28
N GLU A 191 -4.34 -3.78 31.39
CA GLU A 191 -4.02 -3.82 29.95
C GLU A 191 -4.52 -2.59 29.18
N GLU A 192 -5.54 -1.90 29.69
CA GLU A 192 -6.15 -0.75 29.02
C GLU A 192 -5.40 0.55 29.30
N VAL A 193 -4.98 1.25 28.25
CA VAL A 193 -4.19 2.48 28.34
C VAL A 193 -4.77 3.54 29.29
N PRO A 194 -6.08 3.88 29.28
CA PRO A 194 -6.62 4.86 30.21
C PRO A 194 -6.41 4.48 31.69
N GLN A 195 -6.51 3.18 32.00
CA GLN A 195 -6.32 2.67 33.35
C GLN A 195 -4.83 2.66 33.71
N ILE A 196 -3.94 2.33 32.77
CA ILE A 196 -2.48 2.46 32.95
C ILE A 196 -2.09 3.89 33.30
N LEU A 197 -2.63 4.87 32.56
CA LEU A 197 -2.37 6.29 32.82
C LEU A 197 -2.83 6.72 34.22
N GLN A 198 -3.97 6.21 34.69
CA GLN A 198 -4.47 6.46 36.04
C GLN A 198 -3.55 5.86 37.11
N VAL A 199 -3.16 4.59 36.98
CA VAL A 199 -2.27 3.91 37.93
C VAL A 199 -0.92 4.63 38.03
N VAL A 200 -0.35 5.05 36.90
CA VAL A 200 0.90 5.83 36.90
C VAL A 200 0.71 7.17 37.62
N SER A 201 -0.41 7.85 37.40
CA SER A 201 -0.71 9.14 38.05
C SER A 201 -0.85 8.99 39.58
N GLU A 202 -1.48 7.91 40.04
CA GLU A 202 -1.64 7.60 41.46
C GLU A 202 -0.29 7.24 42.11
N TYR A 203 0.52 6.42 41.44
CA TYR A 203 1.87 6.06 41.90
C TYR A 203 2.77 7.28 42.06
N LEU A 204 2.77 8.18 41.07
CA LEU A 204 3.56 9.41 41.10
C LEU A 204 3.10 10.35 42.23
N ARG A 205 1.80 10.37 42.55
CA ARG A 205 1.25 11.16 43.67
C ARG A 205 1.72 10.63 45.03
N GLY A 206 1.94 9.32 45.17
CA GLY A 206 2.43 8.70 46.41
C GLY A 206 3.94 8.81 46.62
N HIS A 207 4.74 8.85 45.54
CA HIS A 207 6.20 8.79 45.60
C HIS A 207 6.90 10.14 45.34
N CYS A 208 6.14 11.20 45.08
CA CYS A 208 6.62 12.57 45.06
C CYS A 208 5.95 13.33 46.23
N PRO A 209 6.65 13.69 47.31
CA PRO A 209 6.04 14.48 48.37
C PRO A 209 5.66 15.88 47.83
N PRO A 210 4.54 16.47 48.26
CA PRO A 210 4.29 17.88 48.02
C PRO A 210 5.39 18.69 48.70
N ILE A 211 6.07 19.56 47.95
CA ILE A 211 7.01 20.52 48.53
C ILE A 211 6.19 21.44 49.45
N THR A 212 6.35 21.29 50.76
CA THR A 212 5.86 22.24 51.76
C THR A 212 6.56 23.58 51.52
N ILE A 213 5.88 24.50 50.85
CA ILE A 213 6.32 25.89 50.81
C ILE A 213 5.90 26.52 52.14
N LEU A 214 6.88 26.79 53.01
CA LEU A 214 6.73 27.71 54.13
C LEU A 214 6.49 29.11 53.56
N PHE A 215 5.23 29.55 53.54
CA PHE A 215 4.91 30.97 53.50
C PHE A 215 4.62 31.45 54.93
N PRO A 216 5.07 32.66 55.33
CA PRO A 216 4.72 33.24 56.62
C PRO A 216 3.21 33.55 56.66
N GLU A 217 2.59 33.34 57.82
CA GLU A 217 1.16 33.61 58.06
C GLU A 217 0.77 35.05 57.72
N GLU A 218 -0.31 35.24 56.94
CA GLU A 218 -1.00 36.53 56.85
C GLU A 218 -1.94 36.72 58.05
N PRO A 219 -2.01 37.91 58.67
CA PRO A 219 -3.06 38.24 59.60
C PRO A 219 -4.31 38.75 58.87
N THR A 220 -5.45 38.28 59.34
CA THR A 220 -6.82 38.60 58.96
C THR A 220 -7.17 40.10 59.11
N HIS A 221 -7.83 40.72 58.12
CA HIS A 221 -9.21 41.26 58.22
C HIS A 221 -9.64 42.18 57.04
N SER A 222 -10.82 41.86 56.49
CA SER A 222 -11.93 42.71 56.00
C SER A 222 -11.77 43.81 54.92
N HIS A 223 -12.48 43.57 53.80
CA HIS A 223 -13.33 44.47 52.97
C HIS A 223 -12.84 45.88 52.56
N THR A 224 -12.73 46.14 51.25
CA THR A 224 -13.67 46.95 50.42
C THR A 224 -13.14 47.19 48.99
N HIS A 225 -14.06 47.46 48.06
CA HIS A 225 -13.92 47.68 46.61
C HIS A 225 -12.82 48.67 46.14
N SER A 226 -12.22 48.44 44.95
CA SER A 226 -12.28 49.36 43.79
C SER A 226 -11.34 48.96 42.62
N HIS A 227 -11.71 49.43 41.43
CA HIS A 227 -11.17 49.20 40.10
C HIS A 227 -9.77 49.81 39.81
N THR A 228 -9.11 49.25 38.79
CA THR A 228 -8.18 49.87 37.80
C THR A 228 -6.98 50.71 38.27
N HIS A 229 -5.75 50.28 37.91
CA HIS A 229 -4.84 51.06 37.05
C HIS A 229 -3.54 50.29 36.70
N CYS A 230 -3.21 50.25 35.40
CA CYS A 230 -1.84 50.10 34.92
C CYS A 230 -1.03 51.38 35.21
N LEU A 231 0.30 51.27 35.41
CA LEU A 231 1.35 51.99 34.65
C LEU A 231 2.76 51.89 35.29
N ASN A 232 3.72 51.48 34.46
CA ASN A 232 5.09 52.01 34.24
C ASN A 232 6.03 52.39 35.41
N LYS A 233 7.26 51.85 35.38
CA LYS A 233 8.57 52.58 35.25
C LYS A 233 9.75 51.61 35.43
N SER A 234 10.55 51.33 34.40
CA SER A 234 11.70 52.08 33.84
C SER A 234 13.06 51.67 34.44
N PHE A 235 13.89 51.06 33.59
CA PHE A 235 15.31 50.76 33.80
C PHE A 235 16.18 52.02 33.92
N ARG A 236 17.25 51.93 34.73
CA ARG A 236 18.47 52.77 34.62
C ARG A 236 19.71 51.91 34.82
N TYR A 237 20.66 52.05 33.88
CA TYR A 237 22.06 51.62 33.99
C TYR A 237 22.91 52.73 34.64
N PRO A 238 24.14 52.39 35.08
CA PRO A 238 25.30 53.10 34.51
C PRO A 238 26.48 52.21 34.11
N GLN A 239 27.19 52.66 33.07
CA GLN A 239 28.50 52.22 32.55
C GLN A 239 29.66 52.87 33.34
N VAL A 240 30.88 52.29 33.31
CA VAL A 240 32.17 53.00 33.10
C VAL A 240 33.24 52.06 32.46
N GLU A 241 34.00 52.63 31.50
CA GLU A 241 35.16 52.20 30.69
C GLU A 241 36.47 52.04 31.53
N GLY A 242 37.67 51.57 31.12
CA GLY A 242 38.33 51.12 29.88
C GLY A 242 39.87 50.97 30.11
N ALA A 243 40.61 50.46 29.10
CA ALA A 243 42.06 50.61 28.77
C ALA A 243 43.10 49.44 28.99
N ASP A 244 43.62 49.01 27.83
CA ASP A 244 44.91 48.40 27.34
C ASP A 244 46.17 48.10 28.20
N GLY A 245 46.92 47.05 27.77
CA GLY A 245 48.41 47.03 27.82
C GLY A 245 49.18 45.69 28.05
N ASP A 246 49.55 45.01 26.95
CA ASP A 246 50.71 44.13 26.60
C ASP A 246 51.69 43.45 27.63
N ARG A 247 52.13 42.22 27.26
CA ARG A 247 53.38 41.41 27.57
C ARG A 247 53.42 40.24 28.59
N ARG A 248 53.59 39.03 28.00
CA ARG A 248 54.48 37.86 28.26
C ARG A 248 54.87 37.38 29.69
N ALA A 249 54.70 36.06 29.86
CA ALA A 249 55.60 35.02 30.44
C ALA A 249 55.17 34.29 31.74
N ASP A 250 54.94 32.98 31.56
CA ASP A 250 55.23 31.78 32.37
C ASP A 250 54.72 31.55 33.82
N LEU A 251 54.40 30.25 34.00
CA LEU A 251 54.29 29.42 35.22
C LEU A 251 52.95 29.30 35.96
N GLU A 252 52.35 28.12 35.73
CA GLU A 252 51.79 27.18 36.70
C GLU A 252 51.30 27.71 38.06
N THR A 253 49.98 27.67 38.27
CA THR A 253 49.28 26.82 39.27
C THR A 253 47.85 27.33 39.41
N GLY A 254 46.88 26.41 39.33
CA GLY A 254 45.46 26.76 39.15
C GLY A 254 44.79 27.50 40.31
N PRO A 255 43.68 28.19 40.02
CA PRO A 255 42.62 28.32 41.00
C PRO A 255 41.20 28.12 40.44
N LYS A 256 40.41 27.45 41.28
CA LYS A 256 38.94 27.51 41.46
C LYS A 256 38.18 28.52 40.58
N VAL A 257 37.30 28.02 39.71
CA VAL A 257 36.22 28.80 39.09
C VAL A 257 34.88 28.32 39.64
N LYS A 258 34.14 29.29 40.20
CA LYS A 258 32.76 29.16 40.70
C LYS A 258 31.82 28.99 39.50
N HIS A 259 31.01 27.94 39.50
CA HIS A 259 29.87 27.81 38.59
C HIS A 259 28.75 28.79 39.01
N GLY A 260 28.49 29.78 38.16
CA GLY A 260 27.23 30.52 38.16
C GLY A 260 26.24 29.80 37.26
N THR A 261 25.22 29.18 37.85
CA THR A 261 24.10 28.54 37.14
C THR A 261 23.10 29.61 36.69
N SER A 262 23.01 29.82 35.39
CA SER A 262 21.89 30.53 34.75
C SER A 262 20.75 29.53 34.52
N THR A 263 19.97 29.28 35.57
CA THR A 263 18.69 28.57 35.51
C THR A 263 17.56 29.57 35.25
N GLU A 264 17.20 29.73 33.98
CA GLU A 264 15.91 30.31 33.58
C GLU A 264 15.31 29.45 32.46
N CYS A 265 14.75 28.29 32.85
CA CYS A 265 13.49 27.76 32.32
C CYS A 265 13.07 26.53 33.16
N CYS A 266 13.05 26.67 34.48
CA CYS A 266 12.51 25.65 35.37
C CYS A 266 11.02 25.93 35.60
N LEU A 267 10.15 25.44 34.72
CA LEU A 267 8.79 25.09 35.15
C LEU A 267 8.92 23.89 36.07
N SER A 268 8.75 24.15 37.37
CA SER A 268 8.99 23.20 38.47
C SER A 268 8.10 21.95 38.37
N LEU A 269 8.69 20.79 38.69
CA LEU A 269 8.11 19.44 38.65
C LEU A 269 6.81 19.22 39.45
N CYS A 270 6.33 20.18 40.26
CA CYS A 270 5.10 20.05 41.03
C CYS A 270 3.86 20.71 40.38
N GLN A 271 4.00 21.54 39.34
CA GLN A 271 2.85 22.15 38.64
C GLN A 271 2.24 21.25 37.55
N ALA A 272 2.96 20.22 37.11
CA ALA A 272 2.52 19.33 36.02
C ALA A 272 1.36 18.38 36.40
N VAL A 273 1.10 18.18 37.70
CA VAL A 273 0.07 17.25 38.19
C VAL A 273 -1.23 17.98 38.59
N SER A 274 -1.18 19.28 38.87
CA SER A 274 -2.33 20.09 39.31
C SER A 274 -2.91 21.04 38.26
N PHE A 275 -2.32 21.12 37.06
CA PHE A 275 -2.88 21.80 35.87
C PHE A 275 -2.91 20.88 34.65
N LEU A 276 -3.56 19.72 34.77
CA LEU A 276 -4.11 19.04 33.59
C LEU A 276 -5.39 19.79 33.20
N PRO A 277 -5.43 20.52 32.06
CA PRO A 277 -6.64 21.23 31.68
C PRO A 277 -7.73 20.21 31.35
N THR A 278 -8.92 20.41 31.91
CA THR A 278 -10.15 19.87 31.33
C THR A 278 -10.44 20.61 30.02
N ALA A 279 -11.08 19.91 29.08
CA ALA A 279 -11.12 20.10 27.64
C ALA A 279 -11.67 21.42 27.04
N GLU A 280 -11.60 22.59 27.70
CA GLU A 280 -12.36 23.77 27.25
C GLU A 280 -11.60 25.11 27.17
N ASN A 281 -10.27 25.19 27.34
CA ASN A 281 -9.55 26.48 27.29
C ASN A 281 -8.40 26.57 26.26
N ASP A 282 -8.43 25.77 25.21
CA ASP A 282 -7.31 25.60 24.27
C ASP A 282 -7.11 26.75 23.24
N GLU A 283 -8.07 27.66 23.03
CA GLU A 283 -8.00 28.58 21.88
C GLU A 283 -7.24 29.90 22.13
N GLU A 284 -7.25 30.45 23.36
CA GLU A 284 -6.77 31.81 23.60
C GLU A 284 -5.25 31.89 23.86
N MET A 285 -4.65 30.83 24.44
CA MET A 285 -3.21 30.79 24.75
C MET A 285 -2.34 30.38 23.53
N MET A 286 -2.93 29.71 22.54
CA MET A 286 -2.25 29.35 21.29
C MET A 286 -2.05 30.53 20.33
N MET A 287 -2.87 31.59 20.43
CA MET A 287 -2.78 32.75 19.53
C MET A 287 -1.63 33.71 19.88
N ARG A 288 -1.32 33.95 21.16
CA ARG A 288 -0.23 34.85 21.57
C ARG A 288 1.18 34.29 21.33
N ARG A 289 1.35 32.96 21.27
CA ARG A 289 2.64 32.32 20.89
C ARG A 289 2.81 32.11 19.38
N ARG A 290 1.84 32.54 18.57
CA ARG A 290 1.87 32.42 17.11
C ARG A 290 2.58 33.61 16.46
N GLU A 291 2.57 34.77 17.12
CA GLU A 291 3.21 36.01 16.64
C GLU A 291 4.73 36.02 16.88
N GLU A 292 5.24 35.36 17.93
CA GLU A 292 6.69 35.28 18.20
C GLU A 292 7.43 34.17 17.39
N ARG A 293 6.70 33.24 16.75
CA ARG A 293 7.28 32.15 15.94
C ARG A 293 7.73 32.55 14.54
N HIS A 294 7.48 33.80 14.12
CA HIS A 294 7.93 34.29 12.81
C HIS A 294 9.34 34.92 12.83
N SER A 295 10.07 34.87 13.95
CA SER A 295 11.38 35.56 14.05
C SER A 295 12.59 34.65 14.37
N ARG A 296 12.45 33.33 14.32
CA ARG A 296 13.59 32.39 14.24
C ARG A 296 13.32 31.31 13.19
N GLY A 297 13.21 31.77 11.96
CA GLY A 297 13.17 30.92 10.77
C GLY A 297 14.56 30.49 10.33
N GLY A 298 14.67 29.22 9.95
CA GLY A 298 15.87 28.68 9.29
C GLY A 298 15.83 27.16 9.19
N CYS A 299 14.98 26.60 8.31
CA CYS A 299 15.21 25.26 7.72
C CYS A 299 14.24 24.88 6.58
N SER A 300 13.13 25.61 6.32
CA SER A 300 12.15 25.15 5.31
C SER A 300 12.48 25.53 3.86
N LEU A 301 13.46 26.41 3.64
CA LEU A 301 13.84 26.88 2.29
C LEU A 301 14.84 25.93 1.60
N ASP A 302 15.69 25.24 2.36
CA ASP A 302 16.83 24.46 1.85
C ASP A 302 16.39 23.16 1.15
N ARG A 303 15.36 22.47 1.68
CA ARG A 303 14.97 21.14 1.19
C ARG A 303 14.12 21.14 -0.09
N ARG A 304 13.46 22.25 -0.41
CA ARG A 304 12.75 22.41 -1.70
C ARG A 304 13.71 22.44 -2.87
N GLU A 305 14.91 22.99 -2.68
CA GLU A 305 15.98 22.93 -3.68
C GLU A 305 16.54 21.50 -3.80
N SER A 306 16.59 20.73 -2.71
CA SER A 306 17.09 19.35 -2.71
C SER A 306 16.30 18.40 -3.62
N LEU A 307 14.97 18.57 -3.76
CA LEU A 307 14.15 17.73 -4.65
C LEU A 307 14.34 18.06 -6.14
N SER A 308 14.88 19.24 -6.47
CA SER A 308 15.06 19.68 -7.86
C SER A 308 16.12 18.88 -8.63
N VAL A 309 16.99 18.14 -7.93
CA VAL A 309 18.01 17.26 -8.51
C VAL A 309 17.41 16.00 -9.16
N LEU A 310 16.15 15.70 -8.84
CA LEU A 310 15.46 14.52 -9.31
C LEU A 310 14.94 14.73 -10.73
N THR A 311 15.11 13.71 -11.55
CA THR A 311 14.66 13.68 -12.94
C THR A 311 13.69 12.52 -13.15
N VAL A 312 12.92 12.56 -14.24
CA VAL A 312 11.97 11.50 -14.62
C VAL A 312 12.65 10.13 -14.66
N SER A 313 13.92 10.08 -15.09
CA SER A 313 14.73 8.85 -15.16
C SER A 313 14.95 8.17 -13.81
N ASP A 314 14.91 8.93 -12.70
CA ASP A 314 15.02 8.34 -11.36
C ASP A 314 13.75 7.55 -10.99
N PHE A 315 12.63 7.78 -11.69
CA PHE A 315 11.32 7.17 -11.44
C PHE A 315 10.88 6.27 -12.59
N GLU A 316 11.83 5.65 -13.29
CA GLU A 316 11.54 4.70 -14.35
C GLU A 316 11.38 3.27 -13.82
N CYS A 317 10.35 2.60 -14.32
CA CYS A 317 10.15 1.19 -14.04
C CYS A 317 11.19 0.34 -14.78
N PRO A 318 11.91 -0.56 -14.09
CA PRO A 318 12.95 -1.40 -14.71
C PRO A 318 12.40 -2.43 -15.72
N LEU A 319 11.08 -2.63 -15.77
CA LEU A 319 10.43 -3.57 -16.69
C LEU A 319 9.92 -2.90 -17.97
N CYS A 320 9.34 -1.70 -17.87
CA CYS A 320 8.80 -1.00 -19.04
C CYS A 320 9.64 0.21 -19.49
N ILE A 321 10.65 0.60 -18.71
CA ILE A 321 11.57 1.72 -19.01
C ILE A 321 10.77 3.00 -19.32
N ARG A 322 9.76 3.25 -18.50
CA ARG A 322 8.88 4.43 -18.55
C ARG A 322 8.66 4.88 -17.11
N LEU A 323 8.27 6.14 -16.93
CA LEU A 323 7.80 6.66 -15.64
C LEU A 323 6.82 5.67 -14.99
N PHE A 324 7.00 5.41 -13.69
CA PHE A 324 6.13 4.49 -12.96
C PHE A 324 4.66 4.88 -13.12
N TYR A 325 3.80 3.87 -13.24
CA TYR A 325 2.35 4.01 -13.18
C TYR A 325 1.85 3.02 -12.13
N GLU A 326 1.19 3.53 -11.09
CA GLU A 326 0.88 2.77 -9.87
C GLU A 326 2.11 1.99 -9.35
N PRO A 327 3.16 2.69 -8.86
CA PRO A 327 4.38 2.04 -8.40
C PRO A 327 4.10 1.14 -7.21
N VAL A 328 4.50 -0.13 -7.27
CA VAL A 328 4.37 -1.09 -6.16
C VAL A 328 5.75 -1.55 -5.71
N THR A 329 6.01 -1.46 -4.41
CA THR A 329 7.25 -1.95 -3.81
C THR A 329 7.07 -3.35 -3.24
N THR A 330 7.83 -4.29 -3.77
CA THR A 330 7.87 -5.69 -3.31
C THR A 330 8.49 -5.82 -1.91
N PRO A 331 8.23 -6.91 -1.17
CA PRO A 331 8.84 -7.16 0.15
C PRO A 331 10.38 -7.17 0.14
N CYS A 332 11.00 -7.49 -1.00
CA CYS A 332 12.44 -7.43 -1.19
C CYS A 332 12.99 -6.02 -1.44
N GLY A 333 12.13 -5.00 -1.49
CA GLY A 333 12.50 -3.59 -1.60
C GLY A 333 12.53 -3.02 -3.02
N HIS A 334 12.31 -3.84 -4.05
CA HIS A 334 12.32 -3.38 -5.44
C HIS A 334 10.94 -2.85 -5.87
N THR A 335 10.93 -1.80 -6.68
CA THR A 335 9.71 -1.13 -7.15
C THR A 335 9.47 -1.35 -8.63
N PHE A 336 8.21 -1.58 -9.01
CA PHE A 336 7.74 -1.81 -10.39
C PHE A 336 6.42 -1.09 -10.63
N CYS A 337 6.01 -0.86 -11.88
CA CYS A 337 4.58 -0.60 -12.12
C CYS A 337 3.77 -1.83 -11.71
N ARG A 338 2.60 -1.63 -11.10
CA ARG A 338 1.69 -2.72 -10.69
C ARG A 338 1.48 -3.75 -11.81
N THR A 339 1.03 -3.29 -12.97
CA THR A 339 0.75 -4.15 -14.13
C THR A 339 1.99 -4.85 -14.68
N CYS A 340 3.17 -4.22 -14.62
CA CYS A 340 4.43 -4.83 -15.05
C CYS A 340 4.84 -5.97 -14.11
N LEU A 341 4.72 -5.76 -12.79
CA LEU A 341 5.03 -6.81 -11.82
C LEU A 341 4.06 -7.99 -11.96
N GLU A 342 2.76 -7.72 -12.03
CA GLU A 342 1.74 -8.75 -12.19
C GLU A 342 1.99 -9.63 -13.43
N ARG A 343 2.30 -9.00 -14.58
CA ARG A 343 2.69 -9.72 -15.81
C ARG A 343 3.93 -10.57 -15.60
N SER A 344 4.97 -10.04 -14.96
CA SER A 344 6.19 -10.82 -14.71
C SER A 344 5.92 -12.03 -13.82
N LEU A 345 5.05 -11.89 -12.81
CA LEU A 345 4.71 -12.95 -11.88
C LEU A 345 3.80 -14.03 -12.51
N ASP A 346 3.20 -13.78 -13.67
CA ASP A 346 2.49 -14.85 -14.41
C ASP A 346 3.43 -15.93 -14.92
N HIS A 347 4.72 -15.60 -15.14
CA HIS A 347 5.72 -16.53 -15.66
C HIS A 347 6.69 -17.04 -14.59
N ASN A 348 7.11 -16.18 -13.65
CA ASN A 348 8.08 -16.54 -12.63
C ASN A 348 7.78 -15.80 -11.32
N LEU A 349 7.54 -16.55 -10.24
CA LEU A 349 7.17 -16.02 -8.92
C LEU A 349 8.37 -15.43 -8.14
N ARG A 350 9.36 -14.88 -8.85
CA ARG A 350 10.57 -14.28 -8.27
C ARG A 350 10.68 -12.83 -8.68
N CYS A 351 11.30 -12.02 -7.82
CA CYS A 351 11.59 -10.63 -8.14
C CYS A 351 12.44 -10.55 -9.43
N PRO A 352 12.03 -9.74 -10.43
CA PRO A 352 12.79 -9.59 -11.68
C PRO A 352 14.23 -9.13 -11.48
N LEU A 353 14.49 -8.32 -10.45
CA LEU A 353 15.79 -7.74 -10.16
C LEU A 353 16.67 -8.64 -9.28
N CYS A 354 16.24 -8.97 -8.06
CA CYS A 354 17.08 -9.73 -7.11
C CYS A 354 16.81 -11.24 -7.04
N LYS A 355 15.85 -11.75 -7.82
CA LYS A 355 15.45 -13.18 -7.85
C LYS A 355 14.93 -13.77 -6.53
N GLN A 356 14.70 -12.95 -5.52
CA GLN A 356 14.07 -13.37 -4.28
C GLN A 356 12.65 -13.92 -4.53
N PRO A 357 12.25 -14.99 -3.82
CA PRO A 357 10.91 -15.57 -3.90
C PRO A 357 9.82 -14.56 -3.53
N LEU A 358 8.74 -14.52 -4.31
CA LEU A 358 7.56 -13.65 -4.13
C LEU A 358 6.25 -14.45 -4.06
N GLU A 359 6.29 -15.75 -3.77
CA GLU A 359 5.12 -16.63 -3.77
C GLU A 359 4.05 -16.21 -2.76
N GLU A 360 4.44 -15.85 -1.53
CA GLU A 360 3.49 -15.35 -0.53
C GLU A 360 2.87 -14.00 -0.93
N TYR A 361 3.70 -13.12 -1.50
CA TYR A 361 3.25 -11.82 -1.98
C TYR A 361 2.25 -11.97 -3.15
N PHE A 362 2.54 -12.90 -4.05
CA PHE A 362 1.68 -13.26 -5.16
C PHE A 362 0.36 -13.89 -4.71
N LYS A 363 0.38 -14.83 -3.75
CA LYS A 363 -0.83 -15.46 -3.19
C LYS A 363 -1.78 -14.44 -2.57
N ASN A 364 -1.23 -13.43 -1.90
CA ASN A 364 -2.02 -12.40 -1.22
C ASN A 364 -2.65 -11.40 -2.19
N ARG A 365 -2.14 -11.25 -3.43
CA ARG A 365 -2.62 -10.31 -4.47
C ARG A 365 -2.77 -8.85 -4.00
N LYS A 366 -2.10 -8.47 -2.91
CA LYS A 366 -2.09 -7.10 -2.36
C LYS A 366 -0.95 -6.28 -2.96
N TYR A 367 -1.10 -5.89 -4.22
CA TYR A 367 -0.16 -5.00 -4.92
C TYR A 367 -0.51 -3.54 -4.68
N ASN A 368 -0.53 -3.12 -3.42
CA ASN A 368 -0.88 -1.75 -3.07
C ASN A 368 0.21 -0.77 -3.56
N PRO A 369 -0.17 0.34 -4.23
CA PRO A 369 0.78 1.35 -4.64
C PRO A 369 1.55 1.94 -3.45
N THR A 370 2.84 2.21 -3.66
CA THR A 370 3.70 2.89 -2.70
C THR A 370 3.29 4.37 -2.65
N VAL A 371 2.54 4.74 -1.61
CA VAL A 371 1.89 6.05 -1.46
C VAL A 371 2.90 7.18 -1.59
N LEU A 372 4.04 7.07 -0.91
CA LEU A 372 5.07 8.11 -0.93
C LEU A 372 5.65 8.34 -2.34
N LEU A 373 5.83 7.28 -3.13
CA LEU A 373 6.30 7.43 -4.51
C LEU A 373 5.25 8.13 -5.39
N GLN A 374 3.97 7.83 -5.19
CA GLN A 374 2.90 8.54 -5.90
C GLN A 374 2.87 10.03 -5.53
N GLU A 375 3.03 10.37 -4.25
CA GLU A 375 3.08 11.75 -3.77
C GLU A 375 4.28 12.52 -4.36
N ILE A 376 5.48 11.93 -4.31
CA ILE A 376 6.69 12.53 -4.89
C ILE A 376 6.51 12.76 -6.39
N MET A 377 6.08 11.75 -7.13
CA MET A 377 5.90 11.86 -8.58
C MET A 377 4.81 12.88 -8.95
N SER A 378 3.70 12.93 -8.20
CA SER A 378 2.63 13.90 -8.42
C SER A 378 3.07 15.34 -8.16
N HIS A 379 4.00 15.52 -7.22
CA HIS A 379 4.56 16.83 -6.92
C HIS A 379 5.60 17.28 -7.95
N LEU A 380 6.48 16.37 -8.41
CA LEU A 380 7.63 16.71 -9.26
C LEU A 380 7.33 16.62 -10.76
N PHE A 381 6.50 15.67 -11.20
CA PHE A 381 6.29 15.33 -12.61
C PHE A 381 4.80 15.22 -12.99
N PRO A 382 3.95 16.22 -12.66
CA PRO A 382 2.50 16.12 -12.90
C PRO A 382 2.17 15.94 -14.39
N LEU A 383 2.84 16.68 -15.29
CA LEU A 383 2.58 16.60 -16.73
C LEU A 383 2.93 15.21 -17.30
N GLN A 384 4.09 14.66 -16.91
CA GLN A 384 4.55 13.36 -17.39
C GLN A 384 3.70 12.21 -16.81
N LEU A 385 3.18 12.38 -15.60
CA LEU A 385 2.21 11.45 -15.02
C LEU A 385 0.88 11.46 -15.77
N ASP A 386 0.38 12.64 -16.13
CA ASP A 386 -0.84 12.77 -16.93
C ASP A 386 -0.66 12.14 -18.32
N GLU A 387 0.46 12.38 -18.99
CA GLU A 387 0.82 11.68 -20.24
C GLU A 387 0.84 10.16 -20.04
N ARG A 388 1.48 9.69 -18.95
CA ARG A 388 1.58 8.27 -18.64
C ARG A 388 0.21 7.64 -18.42
N LYS A 389 -0.72 8.37 -17.79
CA LYS A 389 -2.11 7.99 -17.56
C LYS A 389 -2.89 7.92 -18.88
N GLN A 390 -2.77 8.94 -19.74
CA GLN A 390 -3.41 8.94 -21.07
C GLN A 390 -2.96 7.78 -21.95
N VAL A 391 -1.66 7.45 -21.94
CA VAL A 391 -1.13 6.27 -22.65
C VAL A 391 -1.79 4.99 -22.12
N HIS A 392 -1.91 4.86 -20.80
CA HIS A 392 -2.57 3.69 -20.20
C HIS A 392 -4.05 3.61 -20.57
N GLU A 393 -4.79 4.71 -20.49
CA GLU A 393 -6.21 4.76 -20.88
C GLU A 393 -6.42 4.42 -22.35
N THR A 394 -5.54 4.89 -23.24
CA THR A 394 -5.57 4.57 -24.67
C THR A 394 -5.30 3.08 -24.91
N GLU A 395 -4.26 2.52 -24.27
CA GLU A 395 -3.95 1.08 -24.34
C GLU A 395 -5.14 0.23 -23.85
N MET A 396 -5.82 0.66 -22.78
CA MET A 396 -7.01 -0.03 -22.25
C MET A 396 -8.23 0.11 -23.16
N ALA A 397 -8.43 1.27 -23.78
CA ALA A 397 -9.50 1.48 -24.75
C ALA A 397 -9.32 0.59 -26.00
N GLU A 398 -8.09 0.47 -26.52
CA GLU A 398 -7.76 -0.45 -27.61
C GLU A 398 -8.07 -1.90 -27.25
N LEU A 399 -7.70 -2.34 -26.04
CA LEU A 399 -7.96 -3.69 -25.53
C LEU A 399 -9.45 -3.97 -25.27
N SER A 400 -10.27 -2.93 -25.13
CA SER A 400 -11.72 -3.06 -24.91
C SER A 400 -12.53 -3.24 -26.19
N ASN A 401 -11.89 -3.17 -27.36
CA ASN A 401 -12.56 -3.30 -28.65
C ASN A 401 -13.13 -4.72 -28.84
N LEU A 402 -14.40 -4.79 -29.26
CA LEU A 402 -15.15 -6.05 -29.46
C LEU A 402 -15.26 -6.46 -30.93
N THR A 403 -14.53 -5.83 -31.84
CA THR A 403 -14.46 -6.21 -33.26
C THR A 403 -13.03 -6.27 -33.81
N LYS A 404 -12.08 -5.61 -33.16
CA LYS A 404 -10.67 -5.58 -33.55
C LYS A 404 -9.77 -6.12 -32.45
N ASP A 405 -8.72 -6.84 -32.85
CA ASP A 405 -7.70 -7.42 -31.96
C ASP A 405 -8.27 -8.18 -30.74
N ILE A 406 -9.40 -8.84 -30.92
CA ILE A 406 -10.09 -9.56 -29.86
C ILE A 406 -9.22 -10.73 -29.42
N PRO A 407 -9.05 -10.96 -28.10
CA PRO A 407 -8.35 -12.13 -27.61
C PRO A 407 -9.05 -13.43 -28.02
N ILE A 408 -8.32 -14.33 -28.66
CA ILE A 408 -8.79 -15.66 -29.08
C ILE A 408 -8.17 -16.74 -28.20
N PHE A 409 -9.02 -17.48 -27.49
CA PHE A 409 -8.67 -18.72 -26.81
C PHE A 409 -8.86 -19.88 -27.79
N VAL A 410 -7.80 -20.67 -28.01
CA VAL A 410 -7.83 -21.78 -28.97
C VAL A 410 -7.96 -23.09 -28.20
N CYS A 411 -9.12 -23.75 -28.30
CA CYS A 411 -9.38 -25.00 -27.59
C CYS A 411 -10.41 -25.88 -28.31
N THR A 412 -11.70 -25.61 -28.10
CA THR A 412 -12.82 -26.39 -28.65
C THR A 412 -13.83 -25.48 -29.34
N VAL A 413 -14.81 -26.06 -30.02
CA VAL A 413 -15.94 -25.30 -30.57
C VAL A 413 -16.87 -24.91 -29.41
N ALA A 414 -17.11 -23.61 -29.25
CA ALA A 414 -18.10 -23.07 -28.34
C ALA A 414 -19.34 -22.63 -29.12
N TYR A 415 -20.51 -22.68 -28.48
CA TYR A 415 -21.79 -22.38 -29.13
C TYR A 415 -22.59 -21.32 -28.38
N PRO A 416 -23.42 -20.52 -29.07
CA PRO A 416 -24.35 -19.59 -28.46
C PRO A 416 -25.23 -20.24 -27.39
N GLY A 417 -25.37 -19.58 -26.24
CA GLY A 417 -26.18 -20.03 -25.09
C GLY A 417 -25.62 -21.21 -24.29
N VAL A 418 -24.52 -21.83 -24.73
CA VAL A 418 -23.98 -23.03 -24.09
C VAL A 418 -22.91 -22.65 -23.05
N PRO A 419 -23.00 -23.12 -21.80
CA PRO A 419 -21.94 -22.95 -20.79
C PRO A 419 -20.63 -23.61 -21.20
N CYS A 420 -19.51 -22.94 -20.95
CA CYS A 420 -18.17 -23.39 -21.28
C CYS A 420 -17.21 -23.13 -20.11
N PRO A 421 -17.23 -23.95 -19.04
CA PRO A 421 -16.29 -23.80 -17.94
C PRO A 421 -14.86 -24.11 -18.39
N LEU A 422 -13.90 -23.25 -18.06
CA LEU A 422 -12.50 -23.37 -18.45
C LEU A 422 -11.57 -23.36 -17.24
N HIS A 423 -10.54 -24.19 -17.30
CA HIS A 423 -9.41 -24.13 -16.35
C HIS A 423 -8.20 -23.51 -17.05
N ILE A 424 -7.90 -22.27 -16.68
CA ILE A 424 -6.83 -21.47 -17.28
C ILE A 424 -5.57 -21.61 -16.43
N PHE A 425 -4.54 -22.23 -17.00
CA PHE A 425 -3.26 -22.44 -16.33
C PHE A 425 -2.06 -21.81 -17.06
N GLU A 426 -2.13 -21.63 -18.38
CA GLU A 426 -1.03 -21.05 -19.14
C GLU A 426 -0.87 -19.55 -18.84
N PRO A 427 0.36 -19.05 -18.61
CA PRO A 427 0.63 -17.64 -18.30
C PRO A 427 0.01 -16.63 -19.27
N ARG A 428 0.08 -16.91 -20.58
CA ARG A 428 -0.49 -16.03 -21.62
C ARG A 428 -2.00 -15.87 -21.51
N TYR A 429 -2.72 -16.94 -21.14
CA TYR A 429 -4.17 -16.91 -21.00
C TYR A 429 -4.59 -16.34 -19.64
N ARG A 430 -3.75 -16.46 -18.60
CA ARG A 430 -3.94 -15.73 -17.34
C ARG A 430 -3.91 -14.22 -17.55
N LEU A 431 -2.96 -13.73 -18.35
CA LEU A 431 -2.92 -12.33 -18.78
C LEU A 431 -4.16 -11.94 -19.59
N MET A 432 -4.56 -12.78 -20.55
CA MET A 432 -5.78 -12.56 -21.35
C MET A 432 -7.02 -12.41 -20.46
N MET A 433 -7.23 -13.31 -19.49
CA MET A 433 -8.38 -13.23 -18.57
C MET A 433 -8.32 -11.96 -17.72
N ARG A 434 -7.15 -11.61 -17.18
CA ARG A 434 -6.98 -10.36 -16.41
C ARG A 434 -7.38 -9.14 -17.24
N ARG A 435 -6.92 -9.06 -18.50
CA ARG A 435 -7.27 -7.97 -19.41
C ARG A 435 -8.77 -7.89 -19.69
N CYS A 436 -9.43 -9.02 -19.93
CA CYS A 436 -10.88 -9.05 -20.16
C CYS A 436 -11.65 -8.50 -18.95
N MET A 437 -11.14 -8.72 -17.73
CA MET A 437 -11.73 -8.18 -16.50
C MET A 437 -11.38 -6.70 -16.29
N GLU A 438 -10.12 -6.30 -16.52
CA GLU A 438 -9.63 -4.92 -16.34
C GLU A 438 -10.25 -3.94 -17.35
N THR A 439 -10.45 -4.35 -18.60
CA THR A 439 -11.13 -3.52 -19.62
C THR A 439 -12.64 -3.42 -19.37
N GLY A 440 -13.20 -4.30 -18.52
CA GLY A 440 -14.63 -4.41 -18.29
C GLY A 440 -15.41 -5.10 -19.40
N THR A 441 -14.78 -5.53 -20.49
CA THR A 441 -15.49 -6.22 -21.59
C THR A 441 -16.06 -7.56 -21.14
N ARG A 442 -15.33 -8.26 -20.26
CA ARG A 442 -15.63 -9.62 -19.79
C ARG A 442 -15.87 -10.60 -20.95
N LYS A 443 -15.26 -10.35 -22.11
CA LYS A 443 -15.52 -11.10 -23.35
C LYS A 443 -14.24 -11.51 -24.05
N PHE A 444 -14.26 -12.69 -24.64
CA PHE A 444 -13.18 -13.20 -25.47
C PHE A 444 -13.71 -14.17 -26.53
N GLY A 445 -13.01 -14.28 -27.66
CA GLY A 445 -13.37 -15.23 -28.70
C GLY A 445 -12.81 -16.63 -28.41
N MET A 446 -13.56 -17.66 -28.77
CA MET A 446 -13.10 -19.05 -28.78
C MET A 446 -13.18 -19.62 -30.18
N CYS A 447 -12.09 -20.23 -30.61
CA CYS A 447 -12.02 -20.98 -31.86
C CYS A 447 -11.44 -22.37 -31.61
N SER A 448 -11.87 -23.33 -32.42
CA SER A 448 -11.19 -24.63 -32.51
C SER A 448 -9.81 -24.48 -33.16
N TYR A 449 -8.90 -25.37 -32.80
CA TYR A 449 -7.59 -25.44 -33.45
C TYR A 449 -7.74 -25.92 -34.91
N GLU A 450 -7.05 -25.26 -35.83
CA GLU A 450 -6.99 -25.65 -37.24
C GLU A 450 -5.52 -25.77 -37.67
N HIS A 451 -5.11 -26.96 -38.12
CA HIS A 451 -3.74 -27.21 -38.54
C HIS A 451 -3.33 -26.29 -39.69
N GLY A 452 -2.16 -25.66 -39.59
CA GLY A 452 -1.64 -24.73 -40.59
C GLY A 452 -2.14 -23.28 -40.46
N LYS A 453 -3.30 -23.03 -39.82
CA LYS A 453 -3.83 -21.66 -39.58
C LYS A 453 -3.74 -21.20 -38.13
N GLY A 454 -3.48 -22.11 -37.19
CA GLY A 454 -3.49 -21.87 -35.75
C GLY A 454 -4.90 -22.01 -35.16
N PHE A 455 -5.90 -21.36 -35.75
CA PHE A 455 -7.30 -21.50 -35.34
C PHE A 455 -8.29 -21.28 -36.49
N ALA A 456 -9.49 -21.82 -36.31
CA ALA A 456 -10.55 -21.83 -37.31
C ALA A 456 -11.04 -20.43 -37.75
N ASP A 457 -11.59 -20.35 -38.96
CA ASP A 457 -12.16 -19.12 -39.54
C ASP A 457 -13.46 -18.66 -38.85
N TYR A 458 -14.08 -19.51 -38.04
CA TYR A 458 -15.33 -19.24 -37.33
C TYR A 458 -15.20 -19.59 -35.85
N GLY A 459 -15.87 -18.82 -35.01
CA GLY A 459 -15.84 -19.01 -33.56
C GLY A 459 -17.05 -18.42 -32.86
N CYS A 460 -17.02 -18.49 -31.54
CA CYS A 460 -18.06 -17.94 -30.68
C CYS A 460 -17.45 -16.99 -29.65
N MET A 461 -18.07 -15.82 -29.48
CA MET A 461 -17.73 -14.86 -28.45
C MET A 461 -18.25 -15.38 -27.11
N LEU A 462 -17.39 -15.61 -26.13
CA LEU A 462 -17.81 -15.99 -24.78
C LEU A 462 -17.85 -14.78 -23.86
N GLU A 463 -18.81 -14.81 -22.94
CA GLU A 463 -18.94 -13.84 -21.85
C GLU A 463 -18.60 -14.51 -20.52
N ILE A 464 -17.67 -13.89 -19.77
CA ILE A 464 -17.19 -14.36 -18.48
C ILE A 464 -18.21 -13.99 -17.40
N HIS A 465 -18.85 -14.99 -16.80
CA HIS A 465 -19.77 -14.83 -15.67
C HIS A 465 -19.05 -14.79 -14.32
N SER A 466 -18.09 -15.70 -14.11
CA SER A 466 -17.25 -15.75 -12.91
C SER A 466 -15.80 -16.09 -13.27
N LEU A 467 -14.88 -15.52 -12.48
CA LEU A 467 -13.45 -15.79 -12.55
C LEU A 467 -12.93 -16.05 -11.14
N GLU A 468 -12.58 -17.30 -10.85
CA GLU A 468 -11.99 -17.71 -9.58
C GLU A 468 -10.49 -17.93 -9.75
N VAL A 469 -9.67 -17.03 -9.20
CA VAL A 469 -8.21 -17.14 -9.27
C VAL A 469 -7.67 -17.93 -8.08
N LEU A 470 -6.91 -18.98 -8.38
CA LEU A 470 -6.25 -19.85 -7.41
C LEU A 470 -4.95 -19.22 -6.87
N PRO A 471 -4.44 -19.68 -5.70
CA PRO A 471 -3.23 -19.14 -5.08
C PRO A 471 -1.94 -19.26 -5.92
N ASP A 472 -1.89 -20.20 -6.87
CA ASP A 472 -0.78 -20.37 -7.83
C ASP A 472 -0.98 -19.56 -9.12
N GLY A 473 -2.10 -18.85 -9.20
CA GLY A 473 -2.46 -17.95 -10.30
C GLY A 473 -3.18 -18.63 -11.45
N ARG A 474 -3.42 -19.94 -11.39
CA ARG A 474 -4.41 -20.59 -12.25
C ARG A 474 -5.79 -20.02 -11.95
N SER A 475 -6.76 -20.24 -12.84
CA SER A 475 -8.12 -19.77 -12.61
C SER A 475 -9.16 -20.69 -13.21
N TYR A 476 -10.29 -20.82 -12.53
CA TYR A 476 -11.52 -21.34 -13.11
C TYR A 476 -12.33 -20.18 -13.68
N VAL A 477 -12.78 -20.32 -14.92
CA VAL A 477 -13.56 -19.33 -15.64
C VAL A 477 -14.88 -19.97 -15.99
N ASP A 478 -15.97 -19.43 -15.48
CA ASP A 478 -17.30 -19.78 -15.98
C ASP A 478 -17.67 -18.77 -17.03
N CYS A 479 -17.90 -19.25 -18.25
CA CYS A 479 -18.37 -18.42 -19.34
C CYS A 479 -19.48 -19.10 -20.13
N VAL A 480 -20.21 -18.30 -20.90
CA VAL A 480 -21.31 -18.75 -21.75
C VAL A 480 -21.06 -18.21 -23.15
N GLY A 481 -21.29 -19.04 -24.17
CA GLY A 481 -21.23 -18.57 -25.55
C GLY A 481 -22.33 -17.56 -25.84
N GLY A 482 -21.97 -16.46 -26.51
CA GLY A 482 -22.87 -15.39 -26.92
C GLY A 482 -23.09 -15.41 -28.42
N SER A 483 -22.35 -14.58 -29.14
CA SER A 483 -22.52 -14.39 -30.59
C SER A 483 -21.50 -15.14 -31.40
N ARG A 484 -21.91 -15.67 -32.55
CA ARG A 484 -21.00 -16.23 -33.55
C ARG A 484 -20.25 -15.13 -34.28
N PHE A 485 -19.05 -15.46 -34.73
CA PHE A 485 -18.26 -14.54 -35.54
C PHE A 485 -17.42 -15.27 -36.60
N ARG A 486 -17.08 -14.51 -37.64
CA ARG A 486 -16.11 -14.87 -38.67
C ARG A 486 -14.82 -14.08 -38.47
N VAL A 487 -13.69 -14.74 -38.62
CA VAL A 487 -12.36 -14.15 -38.54
C VAL A 487 -12.06 -13.42 -39.85
N LEU A 488 -11.80 -12.11 -39.76
CA LEU A 488 -11.38 -11.27 -40.89
C LEU A 488 -9.87 -11.24 -41.01
N LYS A 489 -9.18 -11.07 -39.87
CA LYS A 489 -7.73 -10.96 -39.79
C LYS A 489 -7.24 -11.66 -38.54
N ARG A 490 -6.12 -12.38 -38.65
CA ARG A 490 -5.45 -13.05 -37.53
C ARG A 490 -4.27 -12.22 -37.04
N GLY A 491 -4.08 -12.18 -35.74
CA GLY A 491 -2.99 -11.49 -35.07
C GLY A 491 -2.49 -12.28 -33.87
N GLN A 492 -1.53 -11.69 -33.18
CA GLN A 492 -0.99 -12.22 -31.93
C GLN A 492 -0.56 -11.05 -31.05
N ARG A 493 -0.85 -11.14 -29.75
CA ARG A 493 -0.47 -10.14 -28.76
C ARG A 493 -0.04 -10.84 -27.48
N ASP A 494 1.15 -10.52 -26.98
CA ASP A 494 1.68 -11.04 -25.71
C ASP A 494 1.59 -12.59 -25.56
N GLY A 495 1.74 -13.30 -26.68
CA GLY A 495 1.78 -14.77 -26.74
C GLY A 495 0.44 -15.48 -26.95
N TYR A 496 -0.69 -14.78 -26.91
CA TYR A 496 -2.01 -15.34 -27.27
C TYR A 496 -2.50 -14.78 -28.61
N HIS A 497 -3.39 -15.52 -29.27
CA HIS A 497 -3.94 -15.15 -30.58
C HIS A 497 -4.92 -13.98 -30.47
N THR A 498 -4.93 -13.11 -31.46
CA THR A 498 -5.96 -12.07 -31.62
C THR A 498 -6.65 -12.18 -32.97
N ALA A 499 -7.85 -11.61 -33.09
CA ALA A 499 -8.53 -11.52 -34.38
C ALA A 499 -9.33 -10.23 -34.52
N ASP A 500 -9.34 -9.70 -35.75
CA ASP A 500 -10.42 -8.83 -36.20
C ASP A 500 -11.56 -9.72 -36.68
N ILE A 501 -12.78 -9.41 -36.26
CA ILE A 501 -13.93 -10.27 -36.51
C ILE A 501 -15.10 -9.50 -37.12
N GLU A 502 -16.00 -10.27 -37.71
CA GLU A 502 -17.34 -9.85 -38.11
C GLU A 502 -18.36 -10.73 -37.39
N TYR A 503 -19.31 -10.10 -36.69
CA TYR A 503 -20.40 -10.84 -36.05
C TYR A 503 -21.34 -11.43 -37.10
N MET A 504 -21.84 -12.63 -36.82
CA MET A 504 -22.73 -13.36 -37.72
C MET A 504 -24.13 -13.47 -37.12
N GLU A 505 -25.13 -13.37 -38.00
CA GLU A 505 -26.54 -13.53 -37.65
C GLU A 505 -27.22 -14.49 -38.64
N ASP A 506 -28.26 -15.17 -38.20
CA ASP A 506 -29.06 -16.04 -39.05
C ASP A 506 -29.93 -15.23 -40.02
N HIS A 507 -29.99 -15.69 -41.27
CA HIS A 507 -30.89 -15.13 -42.27
C HIS A 507 -32.33 -15.37 -41.87
N LYS A 508 -33.16 -14.32 -42.00
CA LYS A 508 -34.58 -14.39 -41.68
C LYS A 508 -35.38 -14.87 -42.88
N ALA A 509 -36.26 -15.85 -42.66
CA ALA A 509 -37.17 -16.38 -43.67
C ALA A 509 -38.54 -15.69 -43.56
N GLU A 510 -39.21 -15.47 -44.69
CA GLU A 510 -40.52 -14.80 -44.77
C GLU A 510 -41.53 -15.61 -45.60
N GLY A 511 -42.82 -15.38 -45.36
CA GLY A 511 -43.91 -16.00 -46.12
C GLY A 511 -43.88 -17.53 -46.11
N SER A 512 -44.03 -18.14 -47.29
CA SER A 512 -44.07 -19.60 -47.45
C SER A 512 -42.78 -20.32 -47.04
N GLU A 513 -41.63 -19.64 -47.12
CA GLU A 513 -40.35 -20.20 -46.68
C GLU A 513 -40.32 -20.39 -45.16
N LEU A 514 -40.89 -19.43 -44.42
CA LEU A 514 -41.00 -19.53 -42.97
C LEU A 514 -41.91 -20.68 -42.54
N GLU A 515 -43.04 -20.89 -43.23
CA GLU A 515 -43.94 -22.02 -42.95
C GLU A 515 -43.22 -23.36 -43.14
N LEU A 516 -42.47 -23.51 -44.23
CA LEU A 516 -41.68 -24.71 -44.50
C LEU A 516 -40.57 -24.88 -43.44
N LEU A 517 -39.85 -23.81 -43.10
CA LEU A 517 -38.81 -23.81 -42.09
C LEU A 517 -39.35 -24.20 -40.70
N GLN A 518 -40.53 -23.70 -40.34
CA GLN A 518 -41.21 -24.07 -39.08
C GLN A 518 -41.57 -25.56 -39.06
N SER A 519 -42.08 -26.09 -40.18
CA SER A 519 -42.40 -27.53 -40.29
C SER A 519 -41.14 -28.41 -40.16
N LEU A 520 -40.04 -28.00 -40.77
CA LEU A 520 -38.75 -28.69 -40.66
C LEU A 520 -38.21 -28.59 -39.23
N HIS A 521 -38.23 -27.41 -38.63
CA HIS A 521 -37.82 -27.18 -37.25
C HIS A 521 -38.56 -28.11 -36.28
N ASP A 522 -39.89 -28.15 -36.38
CA ASP A 522 -40.72 -28.96 -35.49
C ASP A 522 -40.42 -30.46 -35.66
N SER A 523 -40.28 -30.93 -36.90
CA SER A 523 -39.91 -32.32 -37.18
C SER A 523 -38.54 -32.70 -36.63
N VAL A 524 -37.52 -31.84 -36.79
CA VAL A 524 -36.16 -32.14 -36.28
C VAL A 524 -36.10 -32.02 -34.76
N TYR A 525 -36.86 -31.11 -34.15
CA TYR A 525 -36.99 -31.02 -32.70
C TYR A 525 -37.58 -32.30 -32.11
N GLU A 526 -38.66 -32.82 -32.70
CA GLU A 526 -39.27 -34.09 -32.29
C GLU A 526 -38.28 -35.26 -32.40
N GLN A 527 -37.48 -35.32 -33.47
CA GLN A 527 -36.42 -36.33 -33.62
C GLN A 527 -35.34 -36.18 -32.54
N ALA A 528 -34.92 -34.95 -32.22
CA ALA A 528 -33.95 -34.70 -31.16
C ALA A 528 -34.50 -35.11 -29.78
N GLN A 529 -35.79 -34.86 -29.53
CA GLN A 529 -36.46 -35.24 -28.29
C GLN A 529 -36.62 -36.76 -28.17
N ASP A 530 -37.01 -37.45 -29.24
CA ASP A 530 -37.08 -38.91 -29.29
C ASP A 530 -35.70 -39.54 -29.07
N TRP A 531 -34.66 -39.03 -29.73
CA TRP A 531 -33.28 -39.45 -29.47
C TRP A 531 -32.89 -39.28 -27.99
N TYR A 532 -33.12 -38.09 -27.41
CA TYR A 532 -32.76 -37.78 -26.02
C TYR A 532 -33.53 -38.65 -25.01
N THR A 533 -34.81 -38.94 -25.29
CA THR A 533 -35.66 -39.79 -24.43
C THR A 533 -35.36 -41.28 -24.55
N ARG A 534 -34.75 -41.73 -25.65
CA ARG A 534 -34.23 -43.10 -25.81
C ARG A 534 -32.88 -43.32 -25.13
N LEU A 535 -32.12 -42.26 -24.85
CA LEU A 535 -30.88 -42.38 -24.07
C LEU A 535 -31.18 -42.99 -22.70
N ASN A 536 -30.31 -43.90 -22.24
CA ASN A 536 -30.42 -44.48 -20.91
C ASN A 536 -30.37 -43.38 -19.82
N THR A 537 -31.00 -43.66 -18.67
CA THR A 537 -31.16 -42.67 -17.59
C THR A 537 -29.81 -42.13 -17.09
N ARG A 538 -28.80 -43.00 -16.98
CA ARG A 538 -27.45 -42.61 -16.54
C ARG A 538 -26.81 -41.58 -17.47
N LEU A 539 -26.87 -41.80 -18.79
CA LEU A 539 -26.31 -40.89 -19.79
C LEU A 539 -27.07 -39.57 -19.81
N ARG A 540 -28.40 -39.62 -19.68
CA ARG A 540 -29.24 -38.42 -19.60
C ARG A 540 -28.91 -37.57 -18.38
N GLU A 541 -28.72 -38.20 -17.22
CA GLU A 541 -28.29 -37.51 -16.00
C GLU A 541 -26.89 -36.90 -16.15
N GLN A 542 -25.96 -37.60 -16.81
CA GLN A 542 -24.62 -37.07 -17.09
C GLN A 542 -24.67 -35.84 -17.99
N ILE A 543 -25.42 -35.91 -19.10
CA ILE A 543 -25.63 -34.77 -20.00
C ILE A 543 -26.26 -33.60 -19.23
N SER A 544 -27.30 -33.87 -18.43
CA SER A 544 -28.01 -32.83 -17.69
C SER A 544 -27.12 -32.14 -16.65
N ARG A 545 -26.19 -32.87 -16.03
CA ARG A 545 -25.21 -32.30 -15.08
C ARG A 545 -24.16 -31.43 -15.78
N GLN A 546 -23.79 -31.76 -17.02
CA GLN A 546 -22.71 -31.07 -17.73
C GLN A 546 -23.19 -29.91 -18.61
N TYR A 547 -24.33 -30.07 -19.29
CA TYR A 547 -24.84 -29.15 -20.30
C TYR A 547 -26.23 -28.58 -19.96
N GLY A 548 -26.83 -29.01 -18.84
CA GLY A 548 -28.23 -28.72 -18.54
C GLY A 548 -29.21 -29.63 -19.30
N THR A 549 -30.50 -29.45 -19.02
CA THR A 549 -31.57 -30.17 -19.73
C THR A 549 -31.71 -29.66 -21.16
N MET A 550 -32.24 -30.50 -22.04
CA MET A 550 -32.58 -30.09 -23.41
C MET A 550 -33.53 -28.88 -23.36
N PRO A 551 -33.22 -27.76 -24.05
CA PRO A 551 -34.10 -26.60 -24.08
C PRO A 551 -35.46 -26.91 -24.74
N ASP A 552 -36.49 -26.20 -24.29
CA ASP A 552 -37.82 -26.28 -24.86
C ASP A 552 -37.84 -25.76 -26.30
N LYS A 553 -38.85 -26.20 -27.06
CA LYS A 553 -39.07 -25.75 -28.43
C LYS A 553 -39.38 -24.26 -28.46
N ASP A 554 -38.64 -23.50 -29.27
CA ASP A 554 -38.88 -22.07 -29.44
C ASP A 554 -40.20 -21.80 -30.19
N ASN A 555 -41.07 -20.94 -29.62
CA ASN A 555 -42.29 -20.49 -30.30
C ASN A 555 -41.98 -19.57 -31.50
N ASN A 556 -40.90 -18.80 -31.42
CA ASN A 556 -40.39 -17.99 -32.51
C ASN A 556 -38.96 -18.42 -32.83
N ILE A 557 -38.82 -19.23 -33.87
CA ILE A 557 -37.55 -19.83 -34.29
C ILE A 557 -36.52 -18.80 -34.80
N GLN A 558 -36.95 -17.55 -35.06
CA GLN A 558 -36.10 -16.45 -35.54
C GLN A 558 -35.93 -15.32 -34.50
N ALA A 559 -36.32 -15.55 -33.24
CA ALA A 559 -36.21 -14.54 -32.18
C ALA A 559 -34.75 -14.24 -31.80
N SER A 560 -33.89 -15.26 -31.82
CA SER A 560 -32.45 -15.16 -31.54
C SER A 560 -31.67 -14.91 -32.83
N ASN A 561 -30.68 -14.01 -32.79
CA ASN A 561 -29.78 -13.76 -33.92
C ASN A 561 -28.94 -14.99 -34.29
N ASN A 562 -28.84 -15.98 -33.41
CA ASN A 562 -28.14 -17.25 -33.67
C ASN A 562 -29.11 -18.42 -33.90
N GLY A 563 -30.42 -18.17 -33.99
CA GLY A 563 -31.42 -19.23 -34.07
C GLY A 563 -31.68 -19.96 -32.74
N PRO A 564 -32.45 -21.06 -32.78
CA PRO A 564 -32.96 -21.77 -31.59
C PRO A 564 -31.86 -22.32 -30.68
N ALA A 565 -32.03 -22.18 -29.36
CA ALA A 565 -31.02 -22.57 -28.38
C ALA A 565 -30.79 -24.10 -28.34
N TRP A 566 -31.84 -24.88 -28.55
CA TRP A 566 -31.77 -26.34 -28.52
C TRP A 566 -30.87 -26.90 -29.63
N CYS A 567 -30.76 -26.23 -30.78
CA CYS A 567 -29.86 -26.63 -31.87
C CYS A 567 -28.40 -26.63 -31.40
N TRP A 568 -28.00 -25.56 -30.70
CA TRP A 568 -26.66 -25.38 -30.17
C TRP A 568 -26.36 -26.31 -29.00
N TRP A 569 -27.34 -26.49 -28.12
CA TRP A 569 -27.26 -27.48 -27.06
C TRP A 569 -27.05 -28.88 -27.63
N LEU A 570 -27.82 -29.27 -28.65
CA LEU A 570 -27.70 -30.58 -29.29
C LEU A 570 -26.31 -30.78 -29.89
N LEU A 571 -25.77 -29.79 -30.62
CA LEU A 571 -24.41 -29.85 -31.18
C LEU A 571 -23.31 -29.94 -30.12
N SER A 572 -23.54 -29.38 -28.92
CA SER A 572 -22.60 -29.45 -27.80
C SER A 572 -22.58 -30.81 -27.11
N VAL A 573 -23.71 -31.51 -27.12
CA VAL A 573 -23.88 -32.84 -26.51
C VAL A 573 -23.42 -33.94 -27.48
N LEU A 574 -23.65 -33.76 -28.78
CA LEU A 574 -23.22 -34.72 -29.80
C LEU A 574 -21.70 -34.64 -29.99
N GLN A 575 -21.02 -35.77 -29.79
CA GLN A 575 -19.56 -35.88 -29.93
C GLN A 575 -19.14 -35.96 -31.40
N LEU A 576 -19.32 -34.86 -32.12
CA LEU A 576 -18.99 -34.74 -33.53
C LEU A 576 -17.53 -34.31 -33.74
N ASP A 577 -17.03 -34.54 -34.94
CA ASP A 577 -15.71 -34.03 -35.34
C ASP A 577 -15.66 -32.49 -35.25
N PRO A 578 -14.63 -31.88 -34.64
CA PRO A 578 -14.54 -30.43 -34.48
C PRO A 578 -14.59 -29.63 -35.79
N ALA A 579 -14.09 -30.17 -36.91
CA ALA A 579 -14.17 -29.50 -38.21
C ALA A 579 -15.61 -29.48 -38.74
N TYR A 580 -16.35 -30.57 -38.52
CA TYR A 580 -17.78 -30.62 -38.84
C TYR A 580 -18.58 -29.66 -37.95
N GLN A 581 -18.32 -29.66 -36.64
CA GLN A 581 -18.93 -28.73 -35.69
C GLN A 581 -18.72 -27.26 -36.09
N THR A 582 -17.49 -26.91 -36.50
CA THR A 582 -17.14 -25.57 -36.98
C THR A 582 -17.86 -25.24 -38.29
N THR A 583 -18.03 -26.22 -39.18
CA THR A 583 -18.81 -26.05 -40.42
C THR A 583 -20.26 -25.70 -40.09
N VAL A 584 -20.91 -26.43 -39.18
CA VAL A 584 -22.30 -26.16 -38.79
C VAL A 584 -22.43 -24.80 -38.07
N LEU A 585 -21.44 -24.43 -37.25
CA LEU A 585 -21.37 -23.11 -36.61
C LEU A 585 -21.36 -21.98 -37.65
N SER A 586 -20.67 -22.18 -38.77
CA SER A 586 -20.53 -21.18 -39.84
C SER A 586 -21.79 -20.95 -40.70
N LEU A 587 -22.80 -21.82 -40.61
CA LEU A 587 -24.00 -21.72 -41.45
C LEU A 587 -24.89 -20.54 -41.01
N PRO A 588 -25.21 -19.58 -41.89
CA PRO A 588 -26.16 -18.50 -41.59
C PRO A 588 -27.63 -18.90 -41.83
N SER A 589 -27.85 -20.03 -42.52
CA SER A 589 -29.19 -20.56 -42.81
C SER A 589 -29.62 -21.55 -41.73
N LEU A 590 -30.72 -21.25 -41.02
CA LEU A 590 -31.31 -22.19 -40.07
C LEU A 590 -31.81 -23.45 -40.78
N ASN A 591 -32.33 -23.33 -42.01
CA ASN A 591 -32.77 -24.47 -42.81
C ASN A 591 -31.62 -25.47 -43.04
N ASP A 592 -30.45 -24.97 -43.43
CA ASP A 592 -29.28 -25.82 -43.69
C ASP A 592 -28.80 -26.46 -42.39
N ARG A 593 -28.74 -25.67 -41.30
CA ARG A 593 -28.37 -26.18 -39.98
C ARG A 593 -29.29 -27.31 -39.52
N LEU A 594 -30.61 -27.15 -39.66
CA LEU A 594 -31.59 -28.19 -39.33
C LEU A 594 -31.44 -29.43 -40.22
N GLY A 595 -31.13 -29.25 -41.51
CA GLY A 595 -30.83 -30.35 -42.43
C GLY A 595 -29.62 -31.18 -41.96
N HIS A 596 -28.54 -30.51 -41.55
CA HIS A 596 -27.37 -31.17 -40.95
C HIS A 596 -27.71 -31.91 -39.65
N LEU A 597 -28.46 -31.27 -38.74
CA LEU A 597 -28.88 -31.91 -37.49
C LEU A 597 -29.73 -33.15 -37.72
N ARG A 598 -30.65 -33.11 -38.69
CA ARG A 598 -31.46 -34.27 -39.08
C ARG A 598 -30.61 -35.44 -39.52
N MET A 599 -29.65 -35.22 -40.42
CA MET A 599 -28.74 -36.28 -40.88
C MET A 599 -27.92 -36.88 -39.75
N VAL A 600 -27.45 -36.05 -38.81
CA VAL A 600 -26.70 -36.50 -37.65
C VAL A 600 -27.58 -37.36 -36.74
N LEU A 601 -28.80 -36.91 -36.43
CA LEU A 601 -29.75 -37.66 -35.60
C LEU A 601 -30.13 -39.00 -36.23
N GLU A 602 -30.35 -39.04 -37.55
CA GLU A 602 -30.61 -40.27 -38.31
C GLU A 602 -29.46 -41.28 -38.15
N TYR A 603 -28.21 -40.82 -38.27
CA TYR A 603 -27.03 -41.67 -38.06
C TYR A 603 -26.98 -42.25 -36.64
N PHE A 604 -27.21 -41.43 -35.60
CA PHE A 604 -27.23 -41.88 -34.20
C PHE A 604 -28.45 -42.75 -33.86
N SER A 605 -29.54 -42.67 -34.62
CA SER A 605 -30.72 -43.52 -34.42
C SER A 605 -30.55 -44.95 -34.97
N GLN A 606 -29.60 -45.14 -35.90
CA GLN A 606 -29.28 -46.42 -36.52
C GLN A 606 -28.13 -47.17 -35.80
N SER A 607 -27.43 -46.46 -34.91
CA SER A 607 -26.32 -46.94 -34.08
C SER A 607 -26.84 -47.45 -32.73
#